data_AF-A0A5B8W4Q3-F1
#
_entry.id   AF-A0A5B8W4Q3-F1
#
_cell.length_a   1.000
_cell.length_b   1.000
_cell.length_c   1.000
_cell.angle_alpha   90.00
_cell.angle_beta   90.00
_cell.angle_gamma   90.00
#
_symmetry.space_group_name_H-M   'P 1'
#
loop_
_entity.id
_entity.type
_entity.pdbx_description
1 polymer ?
#
loop_
_entity_poly.entity_id
_entity_poly.type
_entity_poly.pdbx_seq_one_letter_code
_entity_poly.pdbx_strand_id
1 'polypeptide(L)'
;MKKSTVKKIVIYGLSTFVFLFFVLAIHIYFVYRPAPDAFTKVMARIDIKQPITPGDANNIAGWMYKQKGIDHVMVNPESNTVIFTFFPVKTNGTQVVDNLKKAFNLKADRYMPDAQSLKSGCPVAKSSYTYKIYKLITQVI
;
A
#
# COMPACT_ATOMS: atom_id res chain seq x y z
N MET A 1 30.92 -40.69 18.64
CA MET A 1 30.75 -40.52 17.18
C MET A 1 32.10 -40.28 16.51
N LYS A 2 32.39 -40.92 15.36
CA LYS A 2 33.63 -40.67 14.61
C LYS A 2 33.70 -39.19 14.19
N LYS A 3 34.85 -38.53 14.39
CA LYS A 3 35.08 -37.12 14.02
C LYS A 3 34.72 -36.82 12.55
N SER A 4 34.90 -37.79 11.65
CA SER A 4 34.54 -37.68 10.23
C SER A 4 33.03 -37.59 9.99
N THR A 5 32.21 -38.23 10.81
CA THR A 5 30.74 -38.18 10.71
C THR A 5 30.21 -36.82 11.18
N VAL A 6 30.76 -36.29 12.28
CA VAL A 6 30.41 -34.95 12.79
C VAL A 6 30.76 -33.88 11.77
N LYS A 7 31.95 -33.95 11.16
CA LYS A 7 32.37 -32.99 10.12
C LYS A 7 31.43 -32.97 8.92
N LYS A 8 30.94 -34.14 8.47
CA LYS A 8 29.96 -34.25 7.37
C LYS A 8 28.63 -33.61 7.73
N ILE A 9 28.10 -33.88 8.93
CA ILE A 9 26.83 -33.31 9.40
C ILE A 9 26.90 -31.78 9.45
N VAL A 10 28.01 -31.23 9.96
CA VAL A 10 28.21 -29.78 10.01
C VAL A 10 28.29 -29.17 8.61
N ILE A 11 29.03 -29.79 7.69
CA ILE A 11 29.14 -29.31 6.31
C ILE A 11 27.79 -29.33 5.60
N TYR A 12 27.04 -30.44 5.69
CA TYR A 12 25.72 -30.54 5.07
C TYR A 12 24.72 -29.58 5.72
N GLY A 13 24.72 -29.47 7.05
CA GLY A 13 23.86 -28.53 7.77
C GLY A 13 24.13 -27.09 7.38
N LEU A 14 25.40 -26.69 7.33
CA LEU A 14 25.80 -25.33 6.92
C LEU A 14 25.46 -25.08 5.45
N SER A 15 25.72 -26.04 4.57
CA SER A 15 25.39 -25.93 3.14
C SER A 15 23.89 -25.73 2.92
N THR A 16 23.04 -26.51 3.60
CA THR A 16 21.58 -26.37 3.52
C THR A 16 21.12 -25.03 4.09
N PHE A 17 21.69 -24.58 5.21
CA PHE A 17 21.36 -23.28 5.78
C PHE A 17 21.69 -22.13 4.82
N VAL A 18 22.88 -22.14 4.22
CA VAL A 18 23.30 -21.14 3.23
C VAL A 18 22.36 -21.16 2.01
N PHE A 19 22.01 -22.35 1.51
CA PHE A 19 21.07 -22.48 0.40
C PHE A 19 19.69 -21.88 0.73
N LEU A 20 19.13 -22.21 1.91
CA LEU A 20 17.85 -21.67 2.35
C LEU A 20 17.90 -20.15 2.55
N PHE A 21 19.01 -19.61 3.03
CA PHE A 21 19.22 -18.16 3.15
C PHE A 21 19.12 -17.47 1.79
N PHE A 22 19.78 -18.00 0.75
CA PHE A 22 19.68 -17.45 -0.60
C PHE A 22 18.28 -17.56 -1.20
N VAL A 23 17.60 -18.70 -1.03
CA VAL A 23 16.21 -18.87 -1.49
C VAL A 23 15.29 -17.84 -0.81
N LEU A 24 15.44 -17.62 0.49
CA LEU A 24 14.66 -16.63 1.23
C LEU A 24 14.95 -15.20 0.73
N ALA A 25 16.22 -14.84 0.53
CA ALA A 25 16.61 -13.53 0.01
C ALA A 25 16.00 -13.27 -1.38
N ILE A 26 16.07 -14.25 -2.28
CA ILE A 26 15.46 -14.17 -3.61
C ILE A 26 13.94 -14.03 -3.50
N HIS A 27 13.29 -14.84 -2.66
CA HIS A 27 11.85 -14.77 -2.45
C HIS A 27 11.41 -13.40 -1.93
N ILE A 28 12.09 -12.87 -0.91
CA ILE A 28 11.84 -11.52 -0.40
C ILE A 28 12.00 -10.50 -1.52
N TYR A 29 13.08 -10.56 -2.30
CA TYR A 29 13.29 -9.63 -3.42
C TYR A 29 12.14 -9.64 -4.43
N PHE A 30 11.65 -10.82 -4.84
CA PHE A 30 10.53 -10.95 -5.77
C PHE A 30 9.19 -10.46 -5.18
N VAL A 31 8.96 -10.67 -3.89
CA VAL A 31 7.69 -10.32 -3.23
C VAL A 31 7.68 -8.89 -2.70
N TYR A 32 8.84 -8.24 -2.50
CA TYR A 32 8.89 -6.93 -1.85
C TYR A 32 8.22 -5.81 -2.65
N ARG A 33 8.07 -5.97 -3.98
CA ARG A 33 7.37 -5.02 -4.85
C ARG A 33 6.73 -5.74 -6.04
N PRO A 34 5.58 -6.42 -5.89
CA PRO A 34 4.82 -6.81 -7.06
C PRO A 34 4.49 -5.53 -7.82
N ALA A 35 4.99 -5.41 -9.06
CA ALA A 35 4.55 -4.36 -9.94
C ALA A 35 3.02 -4.48 -10.04
N PRO A 36 2.26 -3.39 -9.88
CA PRO A 36 0.82 -3.47 -9.99
C PRO A 36 0.45 -4.07 -11.35
N ASP A 37 -0.42 -5.08 -11.33
CA ASP A 37 -0.93 -5.68 -12.56
C ASP A 37 -2.09 -4.84 -13.14
N ALA A 38 -2.58 -5.21 -14.32
CA ALA A 38 -3.64 -4.49 -15.01
C ALA A 38 -4.99 -4.47 -14.25
N PHE A 39 -5.18 -5.40 -13.32
CA PHE A 39 -6.41 -5.59 -12.54
C PHE A 39 -6.30 -5.08 -11.11
N THR A 40 -5.11 -4.69 -10.68
CA THR A 40 -4.83 -4.15 -9.35
C THR A 40 -5.61 -2.85 -9.23
N LYS A 41 -6.47 -2.77 -8.21
CA LYS A 41 -7.20 -1.56 -7.87
C LYS A 41 -6.70 -1.04 -6.53
N VAL A 42 -6.35 0.23 -6.49
CA VAL A 42 -5.92 0.91 -5.26
C VAL A 42 -6.95 1.95 -4.90
N MET A 43 -7.24 2.08 -3.61
CA MET A 43 -8.12 3.11 -3.07
C MET A 43 -7.30 4.28 -2.54
N ALA A 44 -7.75 5.49 -2.81
CA ALA A 44 -7.22 6.71 -2.21
C ALA A 44 -8.36 7.59 -1.70
N ARG A 45 -8.04 8.41 -0.71
CA ARG A 45 -8.94 9.41 -0.14
C ARG A 45 -8.34 10.80 -0.31
N ILE A 46 -9.18 11.77 -0.60
CA ILE A 46 -8.88 13.19 -0.64
C ILE A 46 -9.70 13.87 0.44
N ASP A 47 -9.05 14.70 1.25
CA ASP A 47 -9.70 15.54 2.25
C ASP A 47 -9.78 16.96 1.70
N ILE A 48 -11.01 17.48 1.55
CA ILE A 48 -11.27 18.84 1.12
C ILE A 48 -11.38 19.71 2.37
N LYS A 49 -10.52 20.72 2.48
CA LYS A 49 -10.40 21.63 3.63
C LYS A 49 -11.36 22.82 3.58
N GLN A 50 -12.39 22.72 2.75
CA GLN A 50 -13.43 23.72 2.57
C GLN A 50 -14.79 23.03 2.43
N PRO A 51 -15.88 23.66 2.86
CA PRO A 51 -17.21 23.09 2.70
C PRO A 51 -17.54 22.92 1.21
N ILE A 52 -18.11 21.78 0.85
CA ILE A 52 -18.64 21.52 -0.49
C ILE A 52 -20.15 21.31 -0.43
N THR A 53 -20.86 21.81 -1.42
CA THR A 53 -22.30 21.58 -1.54
C THR A 53 -22.58 20.23 -2.21
N PRO A 54 -23.81 19.68 -2.08
CA PRO A 54 -24.20 18.49 -2.86
C PRO A 54 -24.07 18.69 -4.39
N GLY A 55 -24.25 19.92 -4.88
CA GLY A 55 -24.02 20.26 -6.28
C GLY A 55 -22.55 20.13 -6.69
N ASP A 56 -21.65 20.66 -5.84
CA ASP A 56 -20.20 20.51 -6.04
C ASP A 56 -19.78 19.05 -5.99
N ALA A 57 -20.36 18.26 -5.07
CA ALA A 57 -20.09 16.84 -4.96
C ALA A 57 -20.40 16.08 -6.25
N ASN A 58 -21.55 16.37 -6.88
CA ASN A 58 -21.93 15.78 -8.16
C ASN A 58 -20.99 16.21 -9.30
N ASN A 59 -20.59 17.48 -9.33
CA ASN A 59 -19.66 18.00 -10.33
C ASN A 59 -18.26 17.37 -10.19
N ILE A 60 -17.76 17.25 -8.97
CA ILE A 60 -16.49 16.58 -8.64
C ILE A 60 -16.54 15.12 -9.05
N ALA A 61 -17.60 14.40 -8.67
CA ALA A 61 -17.77 12.99 -9.04
C ALA A 61 -17.78 12.81 -10.56
N GLY A 62 -18.59 13.61 -11.27
CA GLY A 62 -18.68 13.56 -12.73
C GLY A 62 -17.36 13.89 -13.43
N TRP A 63 -16.58 14.84 -12.90
CA TRP A 63 -15.25 15.14 -13.42
C TRP A 63 -14.24 14.02 -13.14
N MET A 64 -14.31 13.40 -11.95
CA MET A 64 -13.43 12.31 -11.55
C MET A 64 -13.65 11.05 -12.39
N TYR A 65 -14.90 10.69 -12.71
CA TYR A 65 -15.19 9.56 -13.60
C TYR A 65 -14.65 9.73 -15.02
N LYS A 66 -14.39 10.96 -15.46
CA LYS A 66 -13.77 11.24 -16.77
C LYS A 66 -12.25 11.08 -16.77
N GLN A 67 -11.63 10.96 -15.60
CA GLN A 67 -10.18 10.81 -15.50
C GLN A 67 -9.77 9.39 -15.89
N LYS A 68 -8.71 9.29 -16.70
CA LYS A 68 -8.18 8.00 -17.17
C LYS A 68 -7.76 7.14 -15.97
N GLY A 69 -8.26 5.90 -15.94
CA GLY A 69 -7.86 4.92 -14.94
C GLY A 69 -8.58 5.01 -13.60
N ILE A 70 -9.57 5.90 -13.45
CA ILE A 70 -10.52 5.88 -12.34
C ILE A 70 -11.56 4.77 -12.58
N ASP A 71 -11.96 4.11 -11.50
CA ASP A 71 -12.91 2.99 -11.51
C ASP A 71 -14.19 3.35 -10.75
N HIS A 72 -14.09 3.71 -9.47
CA HIS A 72 -15.22 4.18 -8.67
C HIS A 72 -14.87 5.46 -7.93
N VAL A 73 -15.88 6.31 -7.72
CA VAL A 73 -15.78 7.58 -7.00
C VAL A 73 -16.98 7.74 -6.08
N MET A 74 -16.71 8.10 -4.84
CA MET A 74 -17.68 8.53 -3.84
C MET A 74 -17.26 9.91 -3.35
N VAL A 75 -18.18 10.86 -3.36
CA VAL A 75 -17.98 12.18 -2.76
C VAL A 75 -18.97 12.35 -1.63
N ASN A 76 -18.49 12.64 -0.43
CA ASN A 76 -19.32 12.90 0.73
C ASN A 76 -19.22 14.41 1.10
N PRO A 77 -20.27 15.20 0.85
CA PRO A 77 -20.28 16.61 1.20
C PRO A 77 -20.36 16.89 2.70
N GLU A 78 -20.90 15.98 3.51
CA GLU A 78 -21.00 16.17 4.97
C GLU A 78 -19.62 16.09 5.65
N SER A 79 -18.78 15.17 5.17
CA SER A 79 -17.41 15.00 5.68
C SER A 79 -16.35 15.72 4.84
N ASN A 80 -16.73 16.35 3.73
CA ASN A 80 -15.83 16.97 2.76
C ASN A 80 -14.74 16.01 2.26
N THR A 81 -15.11 14.74 2.03
CA THR A 81 -14.16 13.70 1.58
C THR A 81 -14.51 13.17 0.21
N VAL A 82 -13.47 12.84 -0.57
CA VAL A 82 -13.59 12.12 -1.84
C VAL A 82 -12.84 10.81 -1.70
N ILE A 83 -13.51 9.69 -1.93
CA ILE A 83 -12.90 8.36 -1.97
C ILE A 83 -12.98 7.89 -3.40
N PHE A 84 -11.86 7.42 -3.94
CA PHE A 84 -11.81 6.90 -5.29
C PHE A 84 -10.92 5.66 -5.40
N THR A 85 -11.30 4.77 -6.30
CA THR A 85 -10.48 3.62 -6.70
C THR A 85 -9.92 3.87 -8.09
N PHE A 86 -8.67 3.45 -8.29
CA PHE A 86 -7.97 3.65 -9.55
C PHE A 86 -7.04 2.48 -9.86
N PHE A 87 -6.73 2.33 -11.14
CA PHE A 87 -5.73 1.38 -11.62
C PHE A 87 -4.34 2.06 -11.64
N PRO A 88 -3.41 1.69 -10.75
CA PRO A 88 -2.08 2.30 -10.67
C PRO A 88 -1.24 2.10 -11.94
N VAL A 89 -1.56 1.11 -12.78
CA VAL A 89 -0.95 0.94 -14.11
C VAL A 89 -1.38 2.01 -15.12
N LYS A 90 -2.53 2.68 -14.90
CA LYS A 90 -3.09 3.67 -15.83
C LYS A 90 -2.95 5.10 -15.33
N THR A 91 -2.87 5.31 -14.01
CA THR A 91 -2.83 6.64 -13.38
C THR A 91 -2.20 6.60 -11.99
N ASN A 92 -1.85 7.78 -11.47
CA ASN A 92 -1.30 7.95 -10.13
C ASN A 92 -2.28 8.76 -9.25
N GLY A 93 -2.62 8.23 -8.07
CA GLY A 93 -3.52 8.91 -7.13
C GLY A 93 -3.09 10.33 -6.75
N THR A 94 -1.79 10.61 -6.63
CA THR A 94 -1.29 11.97 -6.35
C THR A 94 -1.55 12.92 -7.53
N GLN A 95 -1.30 12.45 -8.75
CA GLN A 95 -1.56 13.24 -9.96
C GLN A 95 -3.06 13.54 -10.12
N VAL A 96 -3.93 12.56 -9.80
CA VAL A 96 -5.38 12.76 -9.81
C VAL A 96 -5.79 13.85 -8.81
N VAL A 97 -5.22 13.85 -7.61
CA VAL A 97 -5.48 14.90 -6.60
C VAL A 97 -5.02 16.26 -7.11
N ASP A 98 -3.81 16.35 -7.66
CA ASP A 98 -3.26 17.61 -8.18
C ASP A 98 -4.11 18.17 -9.33
N ASN A 99 -4.60 17.31 -10.22
CA ASN A 99 -5.49 17.69 -11.30
C ASN A 99 -6.85 18.17 -10.76
N LEU A 100 -7.38 17.52 -9.73
CA LEU A 100 -8.64 17.93 -9.09
C LEU A 100 -8.49 19.33 -8.46
N LYS A 101 -7.40 19.56 -7.73
CA LYS A 101 -7.10 20.87 -7.13
C LYS A 101 -7.05 21.97 -8.19
N LYS A 102 -6.41 21.70 -9.33
CA LYS A 102 -6.33 22.65 -10.45
C LYS A 102 -7.69 22.89 -11.12
N ALA A 103 -8.48 21.84 -11.34
CA ALA A 103 -9.75 21.93 -12.05
C ALA A 103 -10.82 22.72 -11.28
N PHE A 104 -10.84 22.60 -9.95
CA PHE A 104 -11.88 23.21 -9.10
C PHE A 104 -11.33 24.29 -8.15
N ASN A 105 -10.04 24.61 -8.23
CA ASN A 105 -9.35 25.52 -7.30
C ASN A 105 -9.60 25.20 -5.82
N LEU A 106 -9.64 23.89 -5.49
CA LEU A 106 -9.97 23.42 -4.14
C LEU A 106 -8.74 23.35 -3.25
N LYS A 107 -8.92 23.74 -1.98
CA LYS A 107 -7.99 23.39 -0.91
C LYS A 107 -8.20 21.93 -0.52
N ALA A 108 -7.58 21.00 -1.24
CA ALA A 108 -7.71 19.56 -0.98
C ALA A 108 -6.33 18.89 -0.88
N ASP A 109 -6.22 17.84 -0.07
CA ASP A 109 -4.99 17.05 0.06
C ASP A 109 -5.30 15.56 0.07
N ARG A 110 -4.37 14.76 -0.49
CA ARG A 110 -4.48 13.31 -0.41
C ARG A 110 -4.25 12.87 1.02
N TYR A 111 -5.19 12.13 1.59
CA TYR A 111 -5.02 11.54 2.91
C TYR A 111 -3.93 10.46 2.84
N MET A 112 -2.86 10.68 3.59
CA MET A 112 -1.86 9.67 3.90
C MET A 112 -1.86 9.49 5.42
N PRO A 113 -2.17 8.29 5.94
CA PRO A 113 -2.19 8.08 7.38
C PRO A 113 -0.79 8.30 7.95
N ASP A 114 -0.70 9.05 9.04
CA ASP A 114 0.52 9.17 9.82
C ASP A 114 0.89 7.84 10.51
N ALA A 115 2.11 7.75 11.03
CA ALA A 115 2.63 6.53 11.65
C ALA A 115 1.81 6.06 12.86
N GLN A 116 1.10 6.95 13.56
CA GLN A 116 0.23 6.61 14.69
C GLN A 116 -1.10 6.06 14.18
N SER A 117 -1.70 6.70 13.18
CA SER A 117 -2.90 6.25 12.49
C SER A 117 -2.72 4.88 11.82
N LEU A 118 -1.53 4.59 11.29
CA LEU A 118 -1.16 3.26 10.78
C LEU A 118 -1.08 2.20 11.89
N LYS A 119 -0.61 2.55 13.09
CA LYS A 119 -0.52 1.63 14.24
C LYS A 119 -1.88 1.30 14.85
N SER A 120 -2.85 2.20 14.72
CA SER A 120 -4.23 2.00 15.17
C SER A 120 -5.18 1.48 14.08
N GLY A 121 -4.76 1.47 12.82
CA GLY A 121 -5.51 0.89 11.69
C GLY A 121 -5.73 -0.62 11.82
N CYS A 122 -6.52 -1.19 10.89
CA CYS A 122 -7.00 -2.58 10.91
C CYS A 122 -6.04 -3.57 11.61
N PRO A 123 -6.46 -4.20 12.73
CA PRO A 123 -5.59 -4.92 13.65
C PRO A 123 -5.10 -6.29 13.14
N VAL A 124 -5.14 -6.52 11.82
CA VAL A 124 -4.66 -7.77 11.19
C VAL A 124 -3.19 -8.04 11.57
N ALA A 125 -2.41 -6.98 11.81
CA ALA A 125 -1.03 -7.06 12.25
C ALA A 125 -0.84 -7.42 13.75
N LYS A 126 -1.75 -7.02 14.65
CA LYS A 126 -1.52 -7.21 16.11
C LYS A 126 -1.72 -8.65 16.57
N SER A 127 -2.62 -9.40 15.95
CA SER A 127 -2.92 -10.80 16.28
C SER A 127 -2.12 -11.82 15.45
N SER A 128 -1.46 -11.40 14.37
CA SER A 128 -0.70 -12.30 13.50
C SER A 128 0.68 -12.62 14.08
N TYR A 129 0.93 -13.91 14.35
CA TYR A 129 2.26 -14.41 14.72
C TYR A 129 3.32 -14.07 13.66
N THR A 130 2.94 -14.10 12.39
CA THR A 130 3.80 -13.77 11.25
C THR A 130 4.25 -12.30 11.29
N TYR A 131 3.38 -11.37 11.69
CA TYR A 131 3.73 -9.95 11.81
C TYR A 131 4.73 -9.69 12.95
N LYS A 132 4.60 -10.42 14.07
CA LYS A 132 5.57 -10.32 15.19
C LYS A 132 6.97 -10.73 14.76
N ILE A 133 7.08 -11.81 13.98
CA ILE A 133 8.34 -12.30 13.43
C ILE A 133 8.89 -11.28 12.40
N TYR A 134 8.06 -10.79 11.49
CA TYR A 134 8.44 -9.78 10.49
C TYR A 134 8.96 -8.48 11.11
N LYS A 135 8.30 -7.98 12.18
CA LYS A 135 8.74 -6.79 12.91
C LYS A 135 10.11 -6.99 13.57
N LEU A 136 10.38 -8.18 14.08
CA LEU A 136 11.65 -8.50 14.73
C LEU A 136 12.81 -8.50 13.72
N ILE A 137 12.57 -9.04 12.52
CA ILE A 137 13.56 -9.04 11.43
C ILE A 137 13.83 -7.61 10.91
N THR A 138 12.79 -6.80 10.74
CA THR A 138 12.91 -5.41 10.26
C THR A 138 13.48 -4.41 11.27
N GLN A 139 13.66 -4.78 12.54
CA GLN A 139 14.39 -3.97 13.52
C GLN A 139 15.89 -4.31 13.60
N VAL A 140 16.30 -5.46 13.05
CA VAL A 140 17.68 -5.97 13.13
C VAL A 140 18.44 -5.71 11.82
N ILE A 141 17.72 -5.62 10.70
CA ILE A 141 18.22 -5.12 9.41
C ILE A 141 18.02 -3.61 9.36
#